data_AF-D4LZV4-F1
#
_entry.id   AF-D4LZV4-F1
#
_cell.length_a   1.000
_cell.length_b   1.000
_cell.length_c   1.000
_cell.angle_alpha   90.00
_cell.angle_beta   90.00
_cell.angle_gamma   90.00
#
_symmetry.space_group_name_H-M   'P 1'
#
loop_
_entity.id
_entity.type
_entity.pdbx_description
1 polymer ?
#
loop_
_entity_poly.entity_id
_entity_poly.type
_entity_poly.pdbx_seq_one_letter_code
_entity_poly.pdbx_strand_id
1 'polypeptide(L)'
;MEPLYHTGDVAWIQKKDSLANGEIGIFYLNGNTYIKELHDEPDGVYLISLNQKYRPIQVLESDSFKIFGKVIGNAKVQKFRDFIRFQQQVHDPADNNKQRK
;
A
#
# COMPACT_ATOMS: atom_id res chain seq x y z
N MET A 1 -0.25 9.34 -4.97
CA MET A 1 0.31 9.00 -6.30
C MET A 1 -0.83 8.96 -7.32
N GLU A 2 -1.34 10.14 -7.69
CA GLU A 2 -2.34 10.23 -8.76
C GLU A 2 -1.74 9.69 -10.07
N PRO A 3 -2.53 9.01 -10.91
CA PRO A 3 -4.00 8.93 -10.85
C PRO A 3 -4.55 7.78 -9.99
N LEU A 4 -3.73 6.85 -9.51
CA LEU A 4 -4.26 5.65 -8.83
C LEU A 4 -4.51 5.85 -7.34
N TYR A 5 -3.62 6.57 -6.65
CA TYR A 5 -3.69 6.79 -5.21
C TYR A 5 -3.87 8.27 -4.89
N HIS A 6 -5.00 8.60 -4.29
CA HIS A 6 -5.35 9.96 -3.93
C HIS A 6 -5.18 10.19 -2.43
N THR A 7 -5.04 11.46 -2.05
CA THR A 7 -5.07 11.85 -0.64
C THR A 7 -6.36 11.37 0.02
N GLY A 8 -6.21 10.72 1.18
CA GLY A 8 -7.32 10.12 1.91
C GLY A 8 -7.70 8.71 1.46
N ASP A 9 -7.00 8.09 0.51
CA ASP A 9 -7.18 6.66 0.24
C ASP A 9 -6.57 5.80 1.36
N VAL A 10 -7.14 4.61 1.55
CA VAL A 10 -6.57 3.53 2.38
C VAL A 10 -5.89 2.53 1.45
N ALA A 11 -4.59 2.28 1.65
CA ALA A 11 -3.85 1.26 0.91
C ALA A 11 -3.87 -0.08 1.65
N TRP A 12 -4.13 -1.15 0.92
CA TRP A 12 -4.00 -2.51 1.40
C TRP A 12 -2.60 -3.02 1.08
N ILE A 13 -1.93 -3.57 2.10
CA ILE A 13 -0.56 -4.07 1.97
C ILE A 13 -0.48 -5.55 2.29
N GLN A 14 0.33 -6.25 1.52
CA GLN A 14 0.88 -7.54 1.90
C GLN A 14 2.27 -7.30 2.49
N LYS A 15 2.43 -7.57 3.79
CA LYS A 15 3.73 -7.41 4.47
C LYS A 15 4.78 -8.31 3.80
N LYS A 16 5.85 -7.68 3.33
CA LYS A 16 7.00 -8.30 2.68
C LYS A 16 8.21 -7.41 2.88
N ASP A 17 9.38 -8.03 2.99
CA ASP A 17 10.65 -7.33 3.17
C ASP A 17 11.40 -7.13 1.83
N SER A 18 10.83 -7.63 0.72
CA SER A 18 11.34 -7.45 -0.65
C SER A 18 10.20 -7.31 -1.67
N LEU A 19 10.51 -6.69 -2.80
CA LEU A 19 9.61 -6.47 -3.95
C LEU A 19 10.36 -6.74 -5.26
N ALA A 20 9.62 -7.09 -6.30
CA ALA A 20 10.15 -7.17 -7.65
C ALA A 20 10.15 -5.79 -8.34
N ASN A 21 10.99 -5.63 -9.37
CA ASN A 21 11.00 -4.47 -10.24
C ASN A 21 9.59 -4.21 -10.81
N GLY A 22 9.15 -2.96 -10.81
CA GLY A 22 7.81 -2.52 -11.23
C GLY A 22 6.69 -2.74 -10.20
N GLU A 23 6.97 -3.33 -9.02
CA GLU A 23 5.95 -3.46 -7.97
C GLU A 23 5.76 -2.17 -7.18
N ILE A 24 4.50 -1.88 -6.83
CA ILE A 24 4.16 -0.76 -5.95
C ILE A 24 4.31 -1.21 -4.50
N GLY A 25 5.09 -0.47 -3.73
CA GLY A 25 5.42 -0.77 -2.35
C GLY A 25 5.19 0.38 -1.38
N ILE A 26 5.24 0.05 -0.08
CA ILE A 26 5.45 1.03 0.98
C ILE A 26 6.91 0.98 1.42
N PHE A 27 7.57 2.12 1.36
CA PHE A 27 8.99 2.27 1.64
C PHE A 27 9.21 3.25 2.77
N TYR A 28 10.21 2.98 3.60
CA TYR A 28 10.85 3.98 4.45
C TYR A 28 12.16 4.39 3.81
N LEU A 29 12.40 5.70 3.72
CA LEU A 29 13.65 6.26 3.22
C LEU A 29 13.98 7.53 4.02
N ASN A 30 15.08 7.50 4.78
CA ASN A 30 15.62 8.65 5.51
C ASN A 30 14.58 9.42 6.36
N GLY A 31 13.77 8.69 7.12
CA GLY A 31 12.76 9.28 8.02
C GLY A 31 11.39 9.51 7.39
N ASN A 32 11.26 9.33 6.07
CA ASN A 32 10.00 9.52 5.35
C ASN A 32 9.42 8.18 4.87
N THR A 33 8.09 8.11 4.81
CA THR A 33 7.39 6.94 4.29
C THR A 33 6.75 7.27 2.95
N TYR A 34 6.91 6.38 1.97
CA TYR A 34 6.47 6.58 0.60
C TYR A 34 5.64 5.40 0.10
N ILE A 35 4.63 5.71 -0.73
CA ILE A 35 4.05 4.76 -1.68
C ILE A 35 4.61 5.11 -3.06
N LYS A 36 5.33 4.17 -3.67
CA LYS A 36 6.08 4.32 -4.94
C LYS A 36 6.12 2.99 -5.69
N GLU A 37 6.47 3.04 -6.95
CA GLU A 37 6.91 1.86 -7.71
C GLU A 37 8.42 1.66 -7.50
N LEU A 38 8.85 0.41 -7.30
CA LEU A 38 10.28 0.08 -7.21
C LEU A 38 10.85 -0.09 -8.62
N HIS A 39 11.89 0.68 -8.94
CA HIS A 39 12.79 0.40 -10.04
C HIS A 39 14.10 -0.12 -9.47
N ASP A 40 14.49 -1.34 -9.82
CA ASP A 40 15.71 -2.00 -9.37
C ASP A 40 16.37 -2.70 -10.56
N GLU A 41 17.22 -1.95 -11.26
CA GLU A 41 17.93 -2.37 -12.47
C GLU A 41 19.41 -1.94 -12.40
N PRO A 42 20.27 -2.35 -13.36
CA PRO A 42 21.71 -2.04 -13.29
C PRO A 42 22.07 -0.55 -13.27
N ASP A 43 21.15 0.35 -13.61
CA ASP A 43 21.31 1.80 -13.52
C ASP A 43 21.01 2.38 -12.11
N GLY A 44 20.57 1.52 -11.19
CA GLY A 44 20.40 1.80 -9.78
C GLY A 44 18.99 1.52 -9.26
N VAL A 45 18.80 1.80 -7.97
CA VAL A 45 17.51 1.66 -7.30
C VAL A 45 16.81 3.01 -7.22
N TYR A 46 15.57 3.08 -7.71
CA TYR A 46 14.76 4.28 -7.69
C TYR A 46 13.34 3.99 -7.18
N LEU A 47 12.79 4.96 -6.45
CA LEU A 47 11.38 5.00 -6.11
C LEU A 47 10.65 5.92 -7.09
N ILE A 48 9.87 5.32 -7.98
CA ILE A 48 9.18 6.03 -9.07
C ILE A 48 7.76 6.41 -8.65
N SER A 49 7.38 7.64 -8.95
CA SER A 49 6.02 8.14 -8.73
C SER A 49 5.17 7.94 -9.96
N LEU A 50 3.97 7.36 -9.82
CA LEU A 50 2.96 7.36 -10.89
C LEU A 50 2.48 8.77 -11.25
N ASN A 51 2.62 9.73 -10.32
CA ASN A 51 2.36 11.13 -10.60
C ASN A 51 3.62 11.75 -11.22
N GLN A 52 3.56 12.02 -12.53
CA GLN A 52 4.66 12.56 -13.35
C GLN A 52 5.20 13.92 -12.89
N LYS A 53 4.46 14.65 -12.03
CA LYS A 53 4.95 15.92 -11.45
C LYS A 53 6.13 15.73 -10.50
N TYR A 54 6.35 14.50 -10.03
CA TYR A 54 7.41 14.18 -9.08
C TYR A 54 8.52 13.40 -9.78
N ARG A 55 9.77 13.82 -9.56
CA ARG A 55 10.93 13.12 -10.10
C ARG A 55 11.16 11.78 -9.37
N PRO A 56 11.78 10.78 -10.02
CA PRO A 56 12.27 9.59 -9.35
C PRO A 56 13.19 9.95 -8.18
N ILE A 57 13.14 9.17 -7.11
CA ILE A 57 14.01 9.31 -5.95
C ILE A 57 15.01 8.17 -5.99
N GLN A 58 16.28 8.46 -6.20
CA GLN A 58 17.33 7.45 -6.13
C GLN A 58 17.55 7.02 -4.67
N VAL A 59 17.72 5.72 -4.46
CA VAL A 59 18.13 5.15 -3.18
C VAL A 59 19.62 4.86 -3.24
N LEU A 60 20.37 5.38 -2.29
CA LEU A 60 21.82 5.21 -2.18
C LEU A 60 22.15 4.20 -1.07
N GLU A 61 23.32 3.58 -1.14
CA GLU A 61 23.77 2.61 -0.12
C GLU A 61 23.87 3.22 1.28
N SER A 62 24.16 4.52 1.37
CA SER A 62 24.22 5.27 2.62
C SER A 62 22.85 5.60 3.22
N ASP A 63 21.76 5.38 2.47
CA ASP A 63 20.42 5.71 2.92
C ASP A 63 19.88 4.70 3.93
N SER A 64 19.09 5.20 4.89
CA SER A 64 18.28 4.35 5.75
C SER A 64 17.03 3.94 4.99
N PHE A 65 17.10 2.79 4.31
CA PHE A 65 16.03 2.28 3.44
C PHE A 65 15.40 0.99 3.99
N LYS A 66 14.07 0.89 3.96
CA LYS A 66 13.33 -0.34 4.29
C LYS A 66 12.10 -0.50 3.41
N ILE A 67 11.77 -1.75 3.09
CA ILE A 67 10.52 -2.14 2.45
C ILE A 67 9.58 -2.66 3.54
N PHE A 68 8.35 -2.16 3.59
CA PHE A 68 7.34 -2.64 4.54
C PHE A 68 6.34 -3.62 3.91
N GLY A 69 6.18 -3.58 2.59
CA GLY A 69 5.34 -4.53 1.88
C GLY A 69 4.87 -4.07 0.51
N LYS A 70 4.22 -5.00 -0.19
CA LYS A 70 3.60 -4.78 -1.50
C LYS A 70 2.23 -4.16 -1.32
N VAL A 71 1.93 -3.11 -2.08
CA VAL A 71 0.56 -2.58 -2.20
C VAL A 71 -0.23 -3.48 -3.12
N ILE A 72 -1.36 -3.99 -2.64
CA ILE A 72 -2.24 -4.92 -3.37
C ILE A 72 -3.58 -4.30 -3.76
N GLY A 73 -3.84 -3.05 -3.33
CA GLY A 73 -5.03 -2.30 -3.71
C GLY A 73 -5.22 -1.03 -2.87
N ASN A 74 -6.22 -0.24 -3.23
CA ASN A 74 -6.67 0.92 -2.45
C ASN A 74 -8.19 1.01 -2.38
N ALA A 75 -8.69 1.72 -1.37
CA ALA A 75 -10.10 2.01 -1.20
C ALA A 75 -10.31 3.44 -0.65
N LYS A 76 -11.47 4.02 -0.94
CA LYS A 76 -11.92 5.22 -0.24
C LYS A 76 -12.27 4.85 1.21
N VAL A 77 -11.98 5.74 2.16
CA VAL A 77 -12.21 5.51 3.60
C VAL A 77 -13.62 4.99 3.89
N GLN A 78 -14.65 5.55 3.24
CA GLN A 78 -16.02 5.13 3.48
C GLN A 78 -16.25 3.66 3.10
N LYS A 79 -15.79 3.25 1.90
CA LYS A 79 -15.86 1.84 1.47
C LYS A 79 -15.09 0.92 2.42
N PHE A 80 -13.94 1.36 2.92
CA PHE A 80 -13.18 0.61 3.91
C PHE A 80 -13.95 0.45 5.22
N ARG A 81 -14.55 1.53 5.75
CA ARG A 81 -15.40 1.47 6.96
C ARG A 81 -16.55 0.50 6.79
N ASP A 82 -17.21 0.53 5.62
CA ASP A 82 -18.33 -0.37 5.33
C ASP A 82 -17.88 -1.83 5.25
N PHE A 83 -16.72 -2.10 4.64
CA PHE A 83 -16.12 -3.44 4.63
C PHE A 83 -15.82 -3.96 6.04
N ILE A 84 -15.20 -3.14 6.90
CA ILE A 84 -14.89 -3.54 8.29
C ILE A 84 -16.17 -3.83 9.08
N ARG A 85 -17.22 -3.02 8.92
CA ARG A 85 -18.53 -3.29 9.56
C ARG A 85 -19.13 -4.61 9.10
N PHE A 86 -19.08 -4.90 7.80
CA PHE A 86 -19.57 -6.16 7.25
C PHE A 86 -18.83 -7.37 7.84
N GLN A 87 -17.50 -7.32 7.93
CA GLN A 87 -16.71 -8.42 8.53
C GLN A 87 -17.05 -8.64 10.02
N GLN A 88 -17.32 -7.56 10.77
CA GLN A 88 -17.71 -7.66 12.17
C GLN A 88 -19.11 -8.26 12.36
N GLN A 89 -20.06 -7.98 11.45
CA GLN A 89 -21.42 -8.55 11.49
C GLN A 89 -21.43 -10.04 11.18
N VAL A 90 -20.60 -10.50 10.23
CA VAL A 90 -20.49 -11.94 9.89
C VAL A 90 -19.85 -12.76 11.03
N HIS A 91 -19.08 -12.11 11.91
CA HIS A 91 -18.44 -12.76 13.06
C HIS A 91 -19.22 -12.61 14.38
N ASP A 92 -20.44 -12.04 14.36
CA ASP A 92 -21.28 -11.94 15.56
C ASP A 92 -22.07 -13.27 15.76
N PRO A 93 -21.80 -14.05 16.83
CA PRO A 93 -22.49 -15.32 17.08
C PRO A 93 -24.00 -15.19 17.30
N ALA A 94 -24.52 -13.97 17.48
CA ALA A 94 -25.95 -13.72 17.63
C ALA A 94 -26.77 -13.86 16.34
N ASP A 95 -26.16 -13.86 15.14
CA ASP A 95 -26.90 -13.86 13.87
C ASP A 95 -27.29 -15.27 13.37
N ASN A 96 -26.71 -16.33 13.94
CA ASN A 96 -27.06 -17.71 13.60
C ASN A 96 -28.47 -18.13 14.02
N ASN A 97 -29.20 -17.30 14.77
CA ASN A 97 -30.55 -17.61 15.25
C ASN A 97 -31.68 -16.99 14.41
N LYS A 98 -31.39 -16.28 13.31
CA LYS A 98 -32.40 -15.73 12.39
C LYS A 98 -32.64 -16.54 11.12
N GLN A 99 -31.84 -17.58 10.85
CA GLN A 99 -32.03 -18.46 9.68
C GLN A 99 -32.71 -19.81 10.00
N ARG A 100 -33.25 -19.98 11.21
CA ARG A 100 -34.08 -21.15 11.59
C ARG A 100 -35.48 -20.73 12.02
N LYS A 101 -36.23 -20.05 11.16
CA LYS A 101 -37.70 -20.01 11.18
C LYS A 101 -38.23 -19.82 9.78
#